data_AF-A0A1I3L2A4-F1
#
_entry.id   AF-A0A1I3L2A4-F1
#
_cell.length_a   1.000
_cell.length_b   1.000
_cell.length_c   1.000
_cell.angle_alpha   90.00
_cell.angle_beta   90.00
_cell.angle_gamma   90.00
#
_symmetry.space_group_name_H-M   'P 1'
#
loop_
_entity.id
_entity.type
_entity.pdbx_description
1 polymer ?
#
loop_
_entity_poly.entity_id
_entity_poly.type
_entity_poly.pdbx_seq_one_letter_code
_entity_poly.pdbx_strand_id
1 'polypeptide(L)'
;MNLDEQIGALEAGVDQINQLIEAAATPQAETTPASATQPGNAEATAEAQLPAAAPAESDTADAANAIDAADQPTLKINRPNRDEITMTIGDQTVSLHPTQVGQLIEELANARASMQPEPPANLPPGWRFVSTKNPVMAVQKQSNGDRLLVMRHTGHGWVPFTFSPDMVIQLYMLLTQR
;
A
#
# COMPACT_ATOMS: atom_id res chain seq x y z
N MET A 1 -5.14 45.11 -16.77
CA MET A 1 -4.93 44.49 -15.44
C MET A 1 -3.44 44.49 -15.20
N ASN A 2 -3.00 45.18 -14.15
CA ASN A 2 -1.59 45.42 -13.89
C ASN A 2 -0.96 44.19 -13.22
N LEU A 3 0.22 43.79 -13.67
CA LEU A 3 0.96 42.63 -13.14
C LEU A 3 1.33 42.82 -11.66
N ASP A 4 1.56 44.06 -11.23
CA ASP A 4 1.90 44.39 -9.85
C ASP A 4 0.76 44.11 -8.87
N GLU A 5 -0.50 44.30 -9.29
CA GLU A 5 -1.68 43.92 -8.49
C GLU A 5 -1.83 42.41 -8.36
N GLN A 6 -1.44 41.65 -9.39
CA GLN A 6 -1.50 40.18 -9.35
C GLN A 6 -0.41 39.58 -8.46
N ILE A 7 0.77 40.19 -8.45
CA ILE A 7 1.87 39.78 -7.57
C ILE A 7 1.52 40.10 -6.12
N GLY A 8 1.00 41.30 -5.82
CA GLY A 8 0.57 41.64 -4.46
C GLY A 8 -0.58 40.76 -3.94
N ALA A 9 -1.52 40.37 -4.79
CA ALA A 9 -2.59 39.43 -4.42
C ALA A 9 -2.07 38.01 -4.15
N LEU A 10 -1.03 37.59 -4.88
CA LEU A 10 -0.41 36.28 -4.70
C LEU A 10 0.41 36.22 -3.40
N GLU A 11 1.14 37.29 -3.07
CA GLU A 11 1.90 37.40 -1.82
C GLU A 11 0.96 37.37 -0.60
N ALA A 12 -0.16 38.10 -0.65
CA ALA A 12 -1.17 38.06 0.41
C ALA A 12 -1.80 36.66 0.60
N GLY A 13 -1.98 35.90 -0.50
CA GLY A 13 -2.50 34.54 -0.45
C GLY A 13 -1.53 33.54 0.20
N VAL A 14 -0.23 33.72 -0.01
CA VAL A 14 0.81 32.88 0.62
C VAL A 14 0.89 33.13 2.13
N ASP A 15 0.78 34.38 2.56
CA ASP A 15 0.78 34.72 4.00
C ASP A 15 -0.45 34.15 4.73
N GLN A 16 -1.61 34.13 4.06
CA GLN A 16 -2.82 33.54 4.62
C GLN A 16 -2.69 32.02 4.81
N ILE A 17 -2.00 31.33 3.90
CA ILE A 17 -1.75 29.88 4.02
C ILE A 17 -0.80 29.60 5.19
N ASN A 18 0.26 30.39 5.35
CA ASN A 18 1.19 30.22 6.47
C ASN A 18 0.50 30.41 7.83
N GLN A 19 -0.38 31.40 7.97
CA GLN A 19 -1.14 31.61 9.21
C GLN A 19 -2.07 30.44 9.55
N LEU A 20 -2.68 29.79 8.54
CA LEU A 20 -3.53 28.62 8.74
C LEU A 20 -2.72 27.39 9.19
N ILE A 21 -1.50 27.23 8.69
CA ILE A 21 -0.60 26.14 9.09
C ILE A 21 -0.15 26.32 10.54
N GLU A 22 0.21 27.55 10.94
CA GLU A 22 0.61 27.85 12.31
C GLU A 22 -0.55 27.64 13.31
N ALA A 23 -1.78 27.98 12.91
CA ALA A 23 -2.97 27.74 13.73
C ALA A 23 -3.28 26.24 13.91
N ALA A 24 -2.94 25.38 12.93
CA ALA A 24 -3.16 23.94 12.99
C ALA A 24 -2.08 23.18 13.78
N ALA A 25 -0.96 23.83 14.12
CA ALA A 25 0.20 23.18 14.75
C ALA A 25 0.20 23.22 16.29
N THR A 26 -0.91 23.56 16.95
CA THR A 26 -1.01 23.49 18.43
C THR A 26 -1.29 22.06 18.89
N PRO A 27 -0.37 21.38 19.62
CA PRO A 27 -0.64 20.04 20.14
C PRO A 27 -1.41 20.14 21.47
N GLN A 28 -2.67 19.70 21.48
CA GLN A 28 -3.38 19.36 22.71
C GLN A 28 -2.81 18.06 23.28
N ALA A 29 -2.24 18.15 24.48
CA ALA A 29 -1.85 17.02 25.31
C ALA A 29 -2.95 16.74 26.36
N GLU A 30 -3.53 15.54 26.34
CA GLU A 30 -4.31 14.93 27.43
C GLU A 30 -4.04 13.39 27.38
N THR A 31 -3.21 12.83 28.26
CA THR A 31 -3.58 12.06 29.48
C THR A 31 -4.60 10.94 29.20
N THR A 32 -4.35 9.64 29.41
CA THR A 32 -4.14 8.90 30.70
C THR A 32 -4.00 7.36 30.38
N PRO A 33 -3.95 6.41 31.35
CA PRO A 33 -2.75 5.69 31.80
C PRO A 33 -2.70 4.17 31.49
N ALA A 34 -1.59 3.57 31.90
CA ALA A 34 -1.26 2.16 31.94
C ALA A 34 -2.29 1.26 32.68
N SER A 35 -2.43 0.02 32.19
CA SER A 35 -2.88 -1.12 32.99
C SER A 35 -2.01 -2.34 32.72
N ALA A 36 -1.37 -2.82 33.78
CA ALA A 36 -0.57 -4.03 33.84
C ALA A 36 -1.47 -5.22 34.16
N THR A 37 -1.31 -6.35 33.46
CA THR A 37 -1.53 -7.68 34.06
C THR A 37 -0.81 -8.78 33.25
N GLN A 38 0.28 -9.31 33.81
CA GLN A 38 0.77 -10.69 33.67
C GLN A 38 0.51 -11.34 35.05
N PRO A 39 0.29 -12.66 35.21
CA PRO A 39 1.16 -13.77 34.75
C PRO A 39 0.31 -14.94 34.16
N GLY A 40 0.79 -16.09 33.67
CA GLY A 40 2.07 -16.78 33.65
C GLY A 40 1.84 -18.21 33.08
N ASN A 41 2.94 -18.92 32.85
CA ASN A 41 3.08 -20.33 32.42
C ASN A 41 2.60 -20.71 31.01
N ALA A 42 3.23 -21.63 30.29
CA ALA A 42 4.56 -22.24 30.29
C ALA A 42 4.56 -23.13 29.04
N GLU A 43 5.75 -23.34 28.48
CA GLU A 43 6.12 -24.16 27.33
C GLU A 43 5.20 -25.32 26.89
N ALA A 44 5.00 -25.36 25.58
CA ALA A 44 4.75 -26.57 24.82
C ALA A 44 6.05 -27.38 24.67
N THR A 45 5.99 -28.69 24.90
CA THR A 45 6.85 -29.67 24.22
C THR A 45 6.11 -30.99 24.05
N ALA A 46 6.19 -31.53 22.84
CA ALA A 46 5.67 -32.80 22.35
C ALA A 46 6.22 -34.00 23.17
N GLU A 47 5.72 -35.25 23.12
CA GLU A 47 5.52 -36.07 21.93
C GLU A 47 4.90 -37.45 22.31
N ALA A 48 4.16 -38.03 21.37
CA ALA A 48 3.95 -39.47 21.10
C ALA A 48 3.21 -40.38 22.10
N GLN A 49 1.99 -40.81 21.71
CA GLN A 49 1.59 -42.24 21.67
C GLN A 49 0.24 -42.45 20.93
N LEU A 50 0.27 -43.28 19.89
CA LEU A 50 -0.87 -43.91 19.18
C LEU A 50 -0.77 -45.44 19.42
N PRO A 51 -1.73 -46.33 19.07
CA PRO A 51 -3.14 -46.15 18.67
C PRO A 51 -4.14 -47.11 19.40
N ALA A 52 -5.47 -46.91 19.31
CA ALA A 52 -6.46 -48.02 19.19
C ALA A 52 -7.94 -47.56 19.15
N ALA A 53 -8.67 -48.16 18.20
CA ALA A 53 -10.11 -48.50 18.19
C ALA A 53 -11.19 -47.40 17.99
N ALA A 54 -11.86 -47.47 16.83
CA ALA A 54 -13.22 -46.97 16.55
C ALA A 54 -14.28 -47.93 17.18
N PRO A 55 -15.62 -47.66 17.18
CA PRO A 55 -16.42 -46.65 16.45
C PRO A 55 -17.57 -46.00 17.27
N ALA A 56 -18.48 -45.30 16.57
CA ALA A 56 -19.77 -44.69 16.99
C ALA A 56 -19.66 -43.29 17.63
N GLU A 57 -20.54 -42.33 17.41
CA GLU A 57 -21.68 -42.08 16.51
C GLU A 57 -22.00 -40.60 16.73
N SER A 58 -22.38 -39.89 15.67
CA SER A 58 -23.24 -38.70 15.66
C SER A 58 -23.09 -37.67 16.78
N ASP A 59 -22.47 -36.53 16.46
CA ASP A 59 -23.01 -35.27 16.98
C ASP A 59 -23.11 -34.24 15.86
N THR A 60 -24.37 -33.92 15.57
CA THR A 60 -24.86 -32.86 14.71
C THR A 60 -24.41 -31.50 15.24
N ALA A 61 -23.33 -30.93 14.69
CA ALA A 61 -23.02 -29.51 14.88
C ALA A 61 -22.00 -28.99 13.86
N ASP A 62 -22.34 -28.97 12.56
CA ASP A 62 -21.82 -27.89 11.70
C ASP A 62 -22.75 -27.53 10.54
N ALA A 63 -24.06 -27.56 10.80
CA ALA A 63 -25.07 -26.93 9.94
C ALA A 63 -25.37 -25.49 10.40
N ALA A 64 -24.38 -24.83 11.03
CA ALA A 64 -24.52 -23.48 11.59
C ALA A 64 -23.41 -22.50 11.13
N ASN A 65 -22.63 -22.86 10.12
CA ASN A 65 -21.75 -21.92 9.38
C ASN A 65 -22.04 -21.86 7.88
N ALA A 66 -23.16 -22.43 7.44
CA ALA A 66 -23.67 -22.30 6.06
C ALA A 66 -24.75 -21.20 5.94
N ILE A 67 -24.79 -20.26 6.88
CA ILE A 67 -25.58 -19.05 6.79
C ILE A 67 -24.57 -17.93 6.43
N ASP A 68 -24.76 -17.33 5.25
CA ASP A 68 -24.14 -16.08 4.77
C ASP A 68 -22.78 -16.12 4.05
N ALA A 69 -22.46 -17.17 3.30
CA ALA A 69 -21.49 -17.06 2.19
C ALA A 69 -22.09 -16.42 0.92
N ALA A 70 -23.42 -16.28 0.86
CA ALA A 70 -24.14 -15.82 -0.33
C ALA A 70 -24.22 -14.28 -0.46
N ASP A 71 -23.87 -13.52 0.57
CA ASP A 71 -24.18 -12.08 0.62
C ASP A 71 -22.95 -11.17 0.83
N GLN A 72 -21.74 -11.71 0.72
CA GLN A 72 -20.54 -10.86 0.77
C GLN A 72 -20.37 -10.11 -0.56
N PRO A 73 -20.25 -8.77 -0.53
CA PRO A 73 -20.06 -7.98 -1.74
C PRO A 73 -18.75 -8.41 -2.42
N THR A 74 -18.87 -8.85 -3.68
CA THR A 74 -17.71 -9.27 -4.48
C THR A 74 -17.14 -8.09 -5.26
N LEU A 75 -15.81 -7.98 -5.29
CA LEU A 75 -15.10 -7.03 -6.15
C LEU A 75 -14.96 -7.61 -7.56
N LYS A 76 -15.45 -6.89 -8.56
CA LYS A 76 -15.28 -7.24 -9.99
C LYS A 76 -14.62 -6.07 -10.71
N ILE A 77 -13.63 -6.37 -11.55
CA ILE A 77 -12.91 -5.41 -12.38
C ILE A 77 -13.11 -5.80 -13.84
N ASN A 78 -13.57 -4.87 -14.67
CA ASN A 78 -13.63 -5.04 -16.12
C ASN A 78 -12.90 -3.90 -16.84
N ARG A 79 -12.45 -4.18 -18.07
CA ARG A 79 -11.80 -3.19 -18.94
C ARG A 79 -12.62 -3.06 -20.23
N PRO A 80 -13.66 -2.21 -20.27
CA PRO A 80 -14.53 -2.09 -21.44
C PRO A 80 -13.83 -1.44 -22.64
N ASN A 81 -12.86 -0.56 -22.41
CA ASN A 81 -12.02 0.03 -23.47
C ASN A 81 -10.58 0.22 -22.97
N ARG A 82 -9.73 0.84 -23.79
CA ARG A 82 -8.30 1.01 -23.50
C ARG A 82 -8.03 1.87 -22.25
N ASP A 83 -8.76 2.97 -22.10
CA ASP A 83 -8.50 4.04 -21.13
C ASP A 83 -9.61 4.15 -20.07
N GLU A 84 -10.32 3.04 -19.84
CA GLU A 84 -11.43 2.96 -18.89
C GLU A 84 -11.44 1.59 -18.20
N ILE A 85 -11.62 1.61 -16.88
CA ILE A 85 -11.83 0.42 -16.04
C ILE A 85 -13.14 0.61 -15.29
N THR A 86 -13.97 -0.43 -15.23
CA THR A 86 -15.11 -0.44 -14.31
C THR A 86 -14.81 -1.31 -13.11
N MET A 87 -15.08 -0.77 -11.92
CA MET A 87 -14.96 -1.44 -10.64
C MET A 87 -16.34 -1.59 -10.03
N THR A 88 -16.71 -2.83 -9.71
CA THR A 88 -18.00 -3.16 -9.10
C THR A 88 -17.78 -3.80 -7.73
N ILE A 89 -18.47 -3.31 -6.70
CA ILE A 89 -18.49 -3.89 -5.35
C ILE A 89 -19.97 -4.02 -4.93
N GLY A 90 -20.45 -5.25 -4.80
CA GLY A 90 -21.89 -5.50 -4.63
C GLY A 90 -22.67 -4.95 -5.83
N ASP A 91 -23.68 -4.11 -5.58
CA ASP A 91 -24.50 -3.48 -6.63
C ASP A 91 -23.95 -2.13 -7.13
N GLN A 92 -22.85 -1.64 -6.55
CA GLN A 92 -22.27 -0.36 -6.92
C GLN A 92 -21.21 -0.55 -8.01
N THR A 93 -21.35 0.15 -9.13
CA THR A 93 -20.37 0.16 -10.22
C THR A 93 -19.86 1.58 -10.46
N VAL A 94 -18.55 1.74 -10.52
CA VAL A 94 -17.86 3.01 -10.79
C VAL A 94 -16.99 2.84 -12.04
N SER A 95 -17.07 3.79 -12.96
CA SER A 95 -16.11 3.91 -14.07
C SER A 95 -14.93 4.79 -13.66
N LEU A 96 -13.72 4.32 -13.95
CA LEU A 96 -12.46 4.95 -13.58
C LEU A 96 -11.65 5.27 -14.84
N HIS A 97 -11.29 6.53 -14.98
CA HIS A 97 -10.37 7.03 -16.01
C HIS A 97 -8.90 6.96 -15.55
N PRO A 98 -7.90 7.13 -16.44
CA PRO A 98 -6.49 6.86 -16.11
C PRO A 98 -5.96 7.65 -14.90
N THR A 99 -6.36 8.91 -14.74
CA THR A 99 -5.98 9.73 -13.58
C THR A 99 -6.53 9.18 -12.27
N GLN A 100 -7.79 8.75 -12.26
CA GLN A 100 -8.45 8.18 -11.08
C GLN A 100 -7.89 6.81 -10.75
N VAL A 101 -7.57 5.99 -11.77
CA VAL A 101 -6.86 4.72 -11.58
C VAL A 101 -5.49 4.96 -10.96
N GLY A 102 -4.76 6.00 -11.39
CA GLY A 102 -3.48 6.38 -10.80
C GLY A 102 -3.60 6.70 -9.31
N GLN A 103 -4.56 7.53 -8.93
CA GLN A 103 -4.83 7.88 -7.52
C GLN A 103 -5.24 6.66 -6.70
N LEU A 104 -6.14 5.83 -7.23
CA LEU A 104 -6.57 4.61 -6.55
C LEU A 104 -5.39 3.66 -6.27
N ILE A 105 -4.49 3.50 -7.24
CA ILE A 105 -3.29 2.68 -7.08
C ILE A 105 -2.40 3.23 -5.97
N GLU A 106 -2.20 4.55 -5.92
CA GLU A 106 -1.35 5.19 -4.91
C GLU A 106 -1.90 4.96 -3.49
N GLU A 107 -3.19 5.25 -3.28
CA GLU A 107 -3.86 5.05 -2.00
C GLU A 107 -3.85 3.56 -1.57
N LEU A 108 -4.18 2.66 -2.49
CA LEU A 108 -4.16 1.23 -2.21
C LEU A 108 -2.75 0.70 -1.95
N ALA A 109 -1.72 1.23 -2.61
CA ALA A 109 -0.34 0.82 -2.38
C ALA A 109 0.13 1.27 -0.99
N ASN A 110 -0.17 2.51 -0.61
CA ASN A 110 0.14 3.04 0.72
C ASN A 110 -0.57 2.22 1.82
N ALA A 111 -1.85 1.91 1.62
CA ALA A 111 -2.60 1.06 2.54
C ALA A 111 -2.02 -0.37 2.60
N ARG A 112 -1.70 -0.97 1.46
CA ARG A 112 -1.17 -2.34 1.37
C ARG A 112 0.18 -2.49 2.08
N ALA A 113 1.01 -1.45 2.12
CA ALA A 113 2.33 -1.48 2.73
C ALA A 113 2.30 -1.79 4.24
N SER A 114 1.19 -1.50 4.94
CA SER A 114 1.05 -1.77 6.38
C SER A 114 0.17 -3.00 6.70
N MET A 115 -0.47 -3.61 5.69
CA MET A 115 -1.38 -4.73 5.87
C MET A 115 -0.68 -6.07 6.02
N GLN A 116 -1.29 -6.96 6.81
CA GLN A 116 -0.89 -8.36 6.92
C GLN A 116 -1.82 -9.28 6.10
N PRO A 117 -1.31 -10.40 5.55
CA PRO A 117 0.10 -10.82 5.58
C PRO A 117 1.00 -9.91 4.73
N GLU A 118 2.26 -9.77 5.11
CA GLU A 118 3.25 -9.01 4.35
C GLU A 118 3.42 -9.58 2.92
N PRO A 119 3.72 -8.75 1.90
CA PRO A 119 4.04 -9.25 0.57
C PRO A 119 5.21 -10.27 0.63
N PRO A 120 5.12 -11.40 -0.10
CA PRO A 120 6.16 -12.42 -0.05
C PRO A 120 7.52 -11.86 -0.50
N ALA A 121 8.58 -12.01 0.29
CA ALA A 121 9.90 -11.45 -0.02
C ALA A 121 10.52 -11.96 -1.33
N ASN A 122 10.07 -13.12 -1.84
CA ASN A 122 10.55 -13.71 -3.07
C ASN A 122 9.52 -13.57 -4.20
N LEU A 123 10.02 -13.37 -5.42
CA LEU A 123 9.20 -13.35 -6.64
C LEU A 123 8.54 -14.73 -6.83
N PRO A 124 7.20 -14.80 -6.90
CA PRO A 124 6.53 -16.08 -7.12
C PRO A 124 6.81 -16.62 -8.54
N PRO A 125 6.94 -17.95 -8.70
CA PRO A 125 7.17 -18.54 -10.01
C PRO A 125 5.97 -18.32 -10.95
N GLY A 126 6.25 -18.05 -12.22
CA GLY A 126 5.23 -17.90 -13.27
C GLY A 126 4.42 -16.59 -13.23
N TRP A 127 4.73 -15.67 -12.31
CA TRP A 127 4.03 -14.39 -12.23
C TRP A 127 4.33 -13.54 -13.48
N ARG A 128 3.27 -12.98 -14.08
CA ARG A 128 3.40 -12.07 -15.23
C ARG A 128 3.58 -10.65 -14.74
N PHE A 129 4.67 -10.03 -15.16
CA PHE A 129 4.93 -8.64 -14.83
C PHE A 129 4.67 -7.73 -16.01
N VAL A 130 4.09 -6.57 -15.73
CA VAL A 130 4.21 -5.41 -16.60
C VAL A 130 5.56 -4.80 -16.26
N SER A 131 6.55 -4.91 -17.15
CA SER A 131 7.87 -4.32 -16.92
C SER A 131 8.00 -3.02 -17.68
N THR A 132 8.43 -1.97 -16.98
CA THR A 132 8.83 -0.71 -17.60
C THR A 132 10.32 -0.77 -17.93
N LYS A 133 10.65 -0.60 -19.22
CA LYS A 133 12.04 -0.47 -19.67
C LYS A 133 12.55 0.94 -19.38
N ASN A 134 13.72 1.02 -18.76
CA ASN A 134 14.39 2.26 -18.36
C ASN A 134 13.41 3.23 -17.65
N PRO A 135 12.98 2.89 -16.41
CA PRO A 135 12.06 3.74 -15.67
C PRO A 135 12.64 5.14 -15.48
N VAL A 136 11.77 6.14 -15.32
CA VAL A 136 12.19 7.45 -14.82
C VAL A 136 12.66 7.24 -13.38
N MET A 137 13.87 7.72 -13.08
CA MET A 137 14.49 7.59 -11.77
C MET A 137 14.98 8.94 -11.26
N ALA A 138 14.97 9.09 -9.93
CA ALA A 138 15.59 10.20 -9.24
C ALA A 138 16.38 9.64 -8.04
N VAL A 139 17.54 10.25 -7.76
CA VAL A 139 18.34 9.95 -6.58
C VAL A 139 18.47 11.20 -5.74
N GLN A 140 18.13 11.11 -4.46
CA GLN A 140 18.28 12.19 -3.50
C GLN A 140 19.27 11.81 -2.41
N LYS A 141 20.24 12.69 -2.15
CA LYS A 141 21.21 12.53 -1.07
C LYS A 141 20.58 12.83 0.28
N GLN A 142 20.80 11.94 1.24
CA GLN A 142 20.39 12.11 2.63
C GLN A 142 21.54 12.65 3.48
N SER A 143 21.21 13.32 4.58
CA SER A 143 22.19 13.95 5.48
C SER A 143 23.11 12.94 6.16
N ASN A 144 22.63 11.71 6.40
CA ASN A 144 23.39 10.59 6.96
C ASN A 144 24.35 9.91 5.96
N GLY A 145 24.39 10.37 4.70
CA GLY A 145 25.20 9.78 3.65
C GLY A 145 24.46 8.77 2.77
N ASP A 146 23.22 8.40 3.09
CA ASP A 146 22.41 7.50 2.28
C ASP A 146 21.93 8.16 0.98
N ARG A 147 21.36 7.33 0.10
CA ARG A 147 20.72 7.75 -1.15
C ARG A 147 19.31 7.19 -1.18
N LEU A 148 18.33 8.08 -1.30
CA LEU A 148 16.96 7.69 -1.64
C LEU A 148 16.89 7.52 -3.16
N LEU A 149 16.62 6.31 -3.62
CA LEU A 149 16.31 6.01 -5.02
C LEU A 149 14.80 5.96 -5.20
N VAL A 150 14.26 6.83 -6.04
CA VAL A 150 12.84 6.83 -6.43
C VAL A 150 12.75 6.40 -7.88
N MET A 151 11.87 5.43 -8.16
CA MET A 151 11.59 4.94 -9.52
C MET A 151 10.10 5.04 -9.78
N ARG A 152 9.71 5.61 -10.92
CA ARG A 152 8.29 5.73 -11.28
C ARG A 152 7.81 4.44 -11.96
N HIS A 153 6.73 3.84 -11.46
CA HIS A 153 6.01 2.76 -12.15
C HIS A 153 4.49 2.94 -12.12
N THR A 154 3.80 2.38 -13.12
CA THR A 154 2.36 2.43 -13.26
C THR A 154 1.73 1.14 -12.72
N GLY A 155 1.11 1.18 -11.53
CA GLY A 155 0.56 0.02 -10.80
C GLY A 155 1.51 -0.46 -9.72
N HIS A 156 1.14 -0.52 -8.45
CA HIS A 156 2.10 -0.90 -7.39
C HIS A 156 1.71 -2.19 -6.65
N GLY A 157 2.76 -3.01 -6.46
CA GLY A 157 2.88 -4.44 -6.19
C GLY A 157 4.33 -4.85 -6.50
N TRP A 158 4.64 -6.13 -6.79
CA TRP A 158 5.97 -6.50 -7.30
C TRP A 158 6.18 -5.99 -8.73
N VAL A 159 7.14 -5.09 -8.90
CA VAL A 159 7.42 -4.38 -10.16
C VAL A 159 8.84 -4.66 -10.63
N PRO A 160 9.04 -5.31 -11.79
CA PRO A 160 10.36 -5.44 -12.38
C PRO A 160 10.65 -4.28 -13.32
N PHE A 161 11.87 -3.78 -13.22
CA PHE A 161 12.45 -2.84 -14.17
C PHE A 161 13.48 -3.56 -15.02
N THR A 162 13.55 -3.19 -16.30
CA THR A 162 14.65 -3.60 -17.17
C THR A 162 15.54 -2.40 -17.45
N PHE A 163 16.84 -2.57 -17.21
CA PHE A 163 17.85 -1.54 -17.43
C PHE A 163 18.73 -1.89 -18.63
N SER A 164 18.89 -0.94 -19.55
CA SER A 164 19.98 -1.00 -20.53
C SER A 164 21.35 -0.78 -19.85
N PRO A 165 22.46 -1.28 -20.41
CA PRO A 165 23.80 -1.08 -19.84
C PRO A 165 24.13 0.39 -19.51
N ASP A 166 23.80 1.32 -20.41
CA ASP A 166 24.03 2.76 -20.18
C ASP A 166 23.24 3.29 -18.98
N MET A 167 22.02 2.81 -18.79
CA MET A 167 21.18 3.19 -17.65
C MET A 167 21.75 2.64 -16.34
N VAL A 168 22.37 1.47 -16.37
CA VAL A 168 23.09 0.90 -15.21
C VAL A 168 24.28 1.78 -14.84
N ILE A 169 25.06 2.24 -15.84
CA ILE A 169 26.19 3.15 -15.61
C ILE A 169 25.69 4.47 -15.02
N GLN A 170 24.64 5.06 -15.58
CA GLN A 170 24.05 6.30 -15.07
C GLN A 170 23.56 6.14 -13.63
N LEU A 171 22.86 5.05 -13.31
CA LEU A 171 22.41 4.75 -11.95
C LEU A 171 23.59 4.63 -11.00
N TYR A 172 24.65 3.91 -11.39
CA TYR A 172 25.87 3.79 -10.60
C TYR A 172 26.48 5.17 -10.31
N MET A 173 26.59 6.04 -11.32
CA MET A 173 27.10 7.40 -11.13
C MET A 173 26.24 8.19 -10.15
N LEU A 174 24.90 8.18 -10.31
CA LEU A 174 23.98 8.89 -9.41
C LEU A 174 24.07 8.40 -7.95
N LEU A 175 24.27 7.10 -7.75
CA LEU A 175 24.39 6.49 -6.42
C LEU A 175 25.76 6.72 -5.76
N THR A 176 26.81 6.91 -6.56
CA THR A 176 28.19 6.99 -6.06
C THR A 176 28.79 8.39 -6.06
N GLN A 177 28.13 9.37 -6.68
CA GLN A 177 28.58 10.76 -6.68
C GLN A 177 28.61 11.30 -5.24
N ARG A 178 29.76 11.88 -4.86
CA ARG A 178 30.03 12.41 -3.51
C ARG A 178 29.42 13.78 -3.31
#